data_AF-J2RYZ1-F1
#
_entry.id   AF-J2RYZ1-F1
#
_cell.length_a   1.000
_cell.length_b   1.000
_cell.length_c   1.000
_cell.angle_alpha   90.00
_cell.angle_beta   90.00
_cell.angle_gamma   90.00
#
_symmetry.space_group_name_H-M   'P 1'
#
loop_
_entity.id
_entity.type
_entity.pdbx_description
1 polymer ?
#
loop_
_entity_poly.entity_id
_entity_poly.type
_entity_poly.pdbx_seq_one_letter_code
_entity_poly.pdbx_strand_id
1 'polypeptide(L)'
;MKPTVLIERQDAIAIVTLSHPGKMNALTLSMWQDLGDVMTELSADFSVRCVVLRGAGEQAFAAGADVGEFPSVRANQAQARVYAEVTSAAMRAVADCPHPVIAMIHGVCVGGGLEIAALCDLRICGSSS
;
A
#
# COMPACT_ATOMS: atom_id res chain seq x y z
N MET A 1 -8.90 -11.25 11.41
CA MET A 1 -7.92 -11.58 10.34
C MET A 1 -6.76 -10.60 10.47
N LYS A 2 -5.51 -11.04 10.29
CA LYS A 2 -4.32 -10.19 10.53
C LYS A 2 -4.20 -9.13 9.40
N PRO A 3 -3.75 -7.90 9.70
CA PRO A 3 -3.36 -6.94 8.66
C PRO A 3 -2.31 -7.54 7.73
N THR A 4 -2.49 -7.38 6.41
CA THR A 4 -1.64 -8.01 5.40
C THR A 4 -1.76 -7.31 4.04
N VAL A 5 -0.75 -7.49 3.19
CA VAL A 5 -0.78 -7.15 1.77
C VAL A 5 -0.89 -8.46 0.98
N LEU A 6 -1.91 -8.58 0.15
CA LEU A 6 -2.19 -9.77 -0.66
C LEU A 6 -1.79 -9.52 -2.11
N ILE A 7 -1.35 -10.57 -2.81
CA ILE A 7 -1.10 -10.54 -4.25
C ILE A 7 -1.96 -11.58 -4.94
N GLU A 8 -2.61 -11.18 -6.04
CA GLU A 8 -3.25 -12.07 -6.99
C GLU A 8 -2.66 -11.85 -8.38
N ARG A 9 -2.50 -12.92 -9.18
CA ARG A 9 -2.06 -12.84 -10.57
C ARG A 9 -3.20 -13.16 -11.52
N GLN A 10 -3.38 -12.28 -12.51
CA GLN A 10 -4.28 -12.47 -13.63
C GLN A 10 -3.48 -12.23 -14.91
N ASP A 11 -2.96 -13.30 -15.49
CA ASP A 11 -2.01 -13.27 -16.60
C ASP A 11 -0.83 -12.32 -16.30
N ALA A 12 -0.67 -11.27 -17.09
CA ALA A 12 0.38 -10.28 -16.97
C ALA A 12 0.07 -9.15 -15.95
N ILE A 13 -1.06 -9.21 -15.26
CA ILE A 13 -1.50 -8.21 -14.28
C ILE A 13 -1.30 -8.77 -12.86
N ALA A 14 -0.61 -7.99 -12.02
CA ALA A 14 -0.52 -8.25 -10.59
C ALA A 14 -1.50 -7.34 -9.82
N ILE A 15 -2.36 -7.92 -8.99
CA ILE A 15 -3.29 -7.18 -8.15
C ILE A 15 -2.78 -7.22 -6.71
N VAL A 16 -2.34 -6.07 -6.22
CA VAL A 16 -1.85 -5.87 -4.85
C VAL A 16 -2.99 -5.29 -4.01
N THR A 17 -3.39 -6.01 -2.96
CA THR A 17 -4.53 -5.64 -2.11
C THR A 17 -4.08 -5.34 -0.69
N LEU A 18 -4.27 -4.09 -0.25
CA LEU A 18 -4.12 -3.67 1.15
C LEU A 18 -5.32 -4.15 1.96
N SER A 19 -5.10 -4.99 2.98
CA SER A 19 -6.18 -5.56 3.78
C SER A 19 -5.94 -5.37 5.28
N HIS A 20 -6.79 -4.57 5.92
CA HIS A 20 -6.88 -4.49 7.38
C HIS A 20 -8.36 -4.54 7.80
N PRO A 21 -8.94 -5.75 7.94
CA PRO A 21 -10.37 -5.90 8.21
C PRO A 21 -10.81 -5.19 9.50
N GLY A 22 -11.89 -4.43 9.42
CA GLY A 22 -12.42 -3.64 10.53
C GLY A 22 -11.67 -2.33 10.81
N LYS A 23 -10.65 -1.99 10.02
CA LYS A 23 -9.79 -0.81 10.21
C LYS A 23 -9.63 0.04 8.94
N MET A 24 -10.53 -0.13 7.96
CA MET A 24 -10.51 0.64 6.71
C MET A 24 -9.13 0.62 6.02
N ASN A 25 -8.48 -0.54 6.05
CA ASN A 25 -7.14 -0.74 5.47
C ASN A 25 -6.08 0.25 6.01
N ALA A 26 -6.21 0.67 7.28
CA ALA A 26 -5.17 1.44 7.96
C ALA A 26 -3.85 0.65 8.00
N LEU A 27 -2.77 1.33 7.64
CA LEU A 27 -1.47 0.74 7.34
C LEU A 27 -0.65 0.58 8.61
N THR A 28 -0.47 -0.68 9.02
CA THR A 28 0.47 -1.04 10.09
C THR A 28 1.91 -0.96 9.59
N LEU A 29 2.89 -0.93 10.49
CA LEU A 29 4.30 -1.01 10.13
C LEU A 29 4.61 -2.28 9.31
N SER A 30 4.00 -3.41 9.67
CA SER A 30 4.17 -4.66 8.92
C SER A 30 3.60 -4.57 7.51
N MET A 31 2.45 -3.90 7.32
CA MET A 31 1.89 -3.71 5.98
C MET A 31 2.76 -2.81 5.10
N TRP A 32 3.41 -1.80 5.68
CA TRP A 32 4.39 -1.00 4.94
C TRP A 32 5.59 -1.83 4.49
N GLN A 33 6.13 -2.68 5.37
CA GLN A 33 7.20 -3.61 5.01
C GLN A 33 6.75 -4.56 3.90
N ASP A 34 5.60 -5.22 4.08
CA ASP A 34 5.03 -6.15 3.10
C ASP A 34 4.84 -5.44 1.75
N LEU A 35 4.29 -4.22 1.72
CA LEU A 35 4.10 -3.46 0.49
C LEU A 35 5.44 -3.19 -0.23
N GLY A 36 6.48 -2.79 0.51
CA GLY A 36 7.81 -2.56 -0.05
C GLY A 36 8.41 -3.84 -0.66
N ASP A 37 8.30 -4.96 0.06
CA ASP A 37 8.82 -6.25 -0.39
C ASP A 37 8.08 -6.74 -1.66
N VAL A 38 6.74 -6.66 -1.64
CA VAL A 38 5.87 -7.02 -2.78
C VAL A 38 6.19 -6.18 -4.02
N MET A 39 6.30 -4.85 -3.87
CA MET A 39 6.57 -3.97 -5.00
C MET A 39 7.98 -4.18 -5.55
N THR A 40 8.95 -4.48 -4.69
CA THR A 40 10.31 -4.83 -5.11
C THR A 40 10.33 -6.13 -5.92
N GLU A 41 9.61 -7.17 -5.46
CA GLU A 41 9.48 -8.43 -6.17
C GLU A 41 8.82 -8.23 -7.55
N LEU A 42 7.69 -7.53 -7.59
CA LEU A 42 6.98 -7.26 -8.84
C LEU A 42 7.82 -6.44 -9.81
N SER A 43 8.62 -5.49 -9.32
CA SER A 43 9.50 -4.68 -10.16
C SER A 43 10.60 -5.48 -10.87
N ALA A 44 11.00 -6.63 -10.31
CA ALA A 44 12.01 -7.49 -10.91
C ALA A 44 11.43 -8.50 -11.92
N ASP A 45 10.11 -8.65 -11.96
CA ASP A 45 9.42 -9.64 -12.80
C ASP A 45 8.83 -9.01 -14.06
N PHE A 46 9.58 -9.08 -15.16
CA PHE A 46 9.15 -8.57 -16.47
C PHE A 46 8.04 -9.38 -17.15
N SER A 47 7.55 -10.48 -16.55
CA SER A 47 6.27 -11.07 -16.96
C SER A 47 5.07 -10.22 -16.51
N VAL A 48 5.24 -9.39 -15.47
CA VAL A 48 4.30 -8.32 -15.11
C VAL A 48 4.34 -7.25 -16.19
N ARG A 49 3.15 -6.81 -16.60
CA ARG A 49 2.95 -5.69 -17.52
C ARG A 49 2.17 -4.54 -16.88
N CYS A 50 1.51 -4.78 -15.75
CA CYS A 50 0.79 -3.77 -14.98
C CYS A 50 0.60 -4.26 -13.54
N VAL A 51 0.68 -3.33 -12.58
CA VAL A 51 0.30 -3.55 -11.19
C VAL A 51 -0.97 -2.76 -10.89
N VAL A 52 -1.98 -3.41 -10.33
CA VAL A 52 -3.19 -2.75 -9.80
C VAL A 52 -3.11 -2.78 -8.28
N LEU A 53 -2.99 -1.62 -7.65
CA LEU A 53 -2.96 -1.49 -6.21
C LEU A 53 -4.33 -1.02 -5.71
N ARG A 54 -4.91 -1.73 -4.74
CA ARG A 54 -6.26 -1.49 -4.23
C ARG A 54 -6.37 -1.73 -2.72
N GLY A 55 -7.43 -1.20 -2.13
CA GLY A 55 -7.90 -1.64 -0.81
C GLY A 55 -8.79 -2.87 -0.91
N ALA A 56 -8.81 -3.69 0.14
CA ALA A 56 -9.78 -4.76 0.31
C ALA A 56 -11.19 -4.19 0.51
N GLY A 57 -12.18 -4.78 -0.16
CA GLY A 57 -13.56 -4.26 -0.19
C GLY A 57 -13.68 -2.95 -0.96
N GLU A 58 -14.73 -2.19 -0.65
CA GLU A 58 -15.07 -0.93 -1.33
C GLU A 58 -15.19 0.28 -0.38
N GLN A 59 -15.03 0.05 0.93
CA GLN A 59 -15.16 1.11 1.94
C GLN A 59 -13.96 2.05 1.99
N ALA A 60 -12.76 1.53 1.71
CA ALA A 60 -11.53 2.29 1.76
C ALA A 60 -10.46 1.68 0.87
N PHE A 61 -9.72 2.54 0.18
CA PHE A 61 -8.41 2.21 -0.35
C PHE A 61 -7.44 1.99 0.81
N ALA A 62 -7.24 3.04 1.62
CA ALA A 62 -6.54 2.99 2.89
C ALA A 62 -6.81 4.28 3.70
N ALA A 63 -7.05 4.12 4.99
CA ALA A 63 -7.30 5.21 5.94
C ALA A 63 -6.02 5.91 6.45
N GLY A 64 -4.87 5.68 5.81
CA GLY A 64 -3.56 6.18 6.24
C GLY A 64 -2.87 5.25 7.23
N ALA A 65 -1.92 5.78 8.00
CA ALA A 65 -1.19 5.00 9.01
C ALA A 65 -2.11 4.55 10.16
N ASP A 66 -1.91 3.33 10.65
CA ASP A 66 -2.59 2.89 11.88
C ASP A 66 -1.97 3.58 13.10
N VAL A 67 -2.58 4.70 13.51
CA VAL A 67 -2.17 5.48 14.70
C VAL A 67 -2.23 4.63 15.98
N GLY A 68 -3.02 3.54 16.00
CA GLY A 68 -3.07 2.61 17.11
C GLY A 68 -1.75 1.90 17.39
N GLU A 69 -0.85 1.78 16.41
CA GLU A 69 0.49 1.21 16.61
C GLU A 69 1.51 2.23 17.10
N PHE A 70 1.26 3.54 17.01
CA PHE A 70 2.28 4.55 17.32
C PHE A 70 2.85 4.44 18.73
N PRO A 71 2.08 4.10 19.78
CA PRO A 71 2.64 3.86 21.11
C PRO A 71 3.64 2.70 21.20
N SER A 72 3.69 1.79 20.22
CA SER A 72 4.64 0.67 20.19
C SER A 72 5.73 0.83 19.14
N VAL A 73 5.40 1.36 17.95
CA VAL A 73 6.32 1.44 16.80
C VAL A 73 6.85 2.84 16.51
N ARG A 74 6.37 3.87 17.22
CA ARG A 74 6.76 5.28 17.00
C ARG A 74 6.86 6.08 18.30
N ALA A 75 7.06 5.41 19.45
CA ALA A 75 6.97 6.03 20.77
C ALA A 75 8.17 6.92 21.13
N ASN A 76 9.30 6.75 20.44
CA ASN A 76 10.50 7.55 20.63
C ASN A 76 11.20 7.83 19.30
N GLN A 77 12.26 8.65 19.34
CA GLN A 77 12.98 9.08 18.15
C GLN A 77 13.59 7.92 17.35
N ALA A 78 14.17 6.92 18.02
CA ALA A 78 14.79 5.78 17.35
C ALA A 78 13.74 4.96 16.60
N GLN A 79 12.61 4.66 17.24
CA GLN A 79 11.49 3.96 16.62
C GLN A 79 10.86 4.76 15.48
N ALA A 80 10.72 6.08 15.65
CA ALA A 80 10.20 6.94 14.59
C ALA A 80 11.10 7.00 13.36
N ARG A 81 12.43 6.89 13.53
CA ARG A 81 13.37 6.76 12.41
C ARG A 81 13.19 5.44 11.68
N VAL A 82 13.10 4.32 12.41
CA VAL A 82 12.84 3.00 11.80
C VAL A 82 11.52 3.01 11.03
N TYR A 83 10.46 3.57 11.61
CA TYR A 83 9.16 3.71 10.92
C TYR A 83 9.29 4.54 9.64
N ALA A 84 10.01 5.67 9.68
CA ALA A 84 10.24 6.53 8.53
C ALA A 84 11.06 5.83 7.43
N GLU A 85 12.05 5.02 7.81
CA GLU A 85 12.86 4.24 6.87
C GLU A 85 12.02 3.18 6.13
N VAL A 86 11.20 2.42 6.87
CA VAL A 86 10.32 1.39 6.29
C VAL A 86 9.27 2.01 5.38
N THR A 87 8.59 3.06 5.83
CA THR A 87 7.59 3.77 5.01
C THR A 87 8.22 4.38 3.76
N SER A 88 9.39 5.03 3.89
CA SER A 88 10.10 5.59 2.74
C SER A 88 10.57 4.53 1.76
N ALA A 89 11.00 3.35 2.22
CA ALA A 89 11.40 2.25 1.36
C ALA A 89 10.20 1.73 0.55
N ALA A 90 9.05 1.53 1.19
CA ALA A 90 7.82 1.10 0.52
C ALA A 90 7.33 2.12 -0.52
N MET A 91 7.34 3.41 -0.16
CA MET A 91 6.98 4.47 -1.09
C MET A 91 7.92 4.52 -2.30
N ARG A 92 9.24 4.41 -2.10
CA ARG A 92 10.20 4.33 -3.20
C ARG A 92 9.96 3.12 -4.08
N ALA A 93 9.68 1.95 -3.51
CA ALA A 93 9.40 0.74 -4.28
C ALA A 93 8.16 0.89 -5.18
N VAL A 94 7.13 1.63 -4.73
CA VAL A 94 5.99 1.99 -5.59
C VAL A 94 6.40 2.97 -6.68
N ALA A 95 7.10 4.04 -6.31
CA ALA A 95 7.46 5.14 -7.21
C ALA A 95 8.47 4.74 -8.31
N ASP A 96 9.39 3.85 -7.97
CA ASP A 96 10.49 3.41 -8.84
C ASP A 96 10.12 2.13 -9.62
N CYS A 97 8.87 1.63 -9.50
CA CYS A 97 8.43 0.45 -10.20
C CYS A 97 8.50 0.66 -11.73
N PRO A 98 9.17 -0.22 -12.50
CA PRO A 98 9.30 -0.05 -13.96
C PRO A 98 8.02 -0.43 -14.73
N HIS A 99 7.05 -1.03 -14.06
CA HIS A 99 5.75 -1.40 -14.63
C HIS A 99 4.72 -0.33 -14.30
N PRO A 100 3.75 -0.06 -15.19
CA PRO A 100 2.64 0.83 -14.87
C PRO A 100 1.92 0.40 -13.58
N VAL A 101 1.80 1.31 -12.62
CA VAL A 101 1.09 1.10 -11.36
C VAL A 101 -0.21 1.91 -11.38
N ILE A 102 -1.33 1.23 -11.20
CA ILE A 102 -2.67 1.83 -11.19
C ILE A 102 -3.24 1.73 -9.78
N ALA A 103 -3.55 2.86 -9.15
CA ALA A 103 -4.36 2.89 -7.94
C ALA A 103 -5.85 2.75 -8.30
N MET A 104 -6.46 1.64 -7.91
CA MET A 104 -7.91 1.41 -8.00
C MET A 104 -8.56 1.80 -6.67
N ILE A 105 -9.15 3.00 -6.65
CA ILE A 105 -9.57 3.67 -5.41
C ILE A 105 -11.07 3.56 -5.25
N HIS A 106 -11.49 2.80 -4.24
CA HIS A 106 -12.85 2.78 -3.73
C HIS A 106 -12.89 3.33 -2.30
N GLY A 107 -13.76 4.30 -2.04
CA GLY A 107 -13.95 4.86 -0.72
C GLY A 107 -12.75 5.64 -0.21
N VAL A 108 -12.57 5.65 1.11
CA VAL A 108 -11.57 6.47 1.81
C VAL A 108 -10.14 6.24 1.30
N CYS A 109 -9.47 7.33 0.89
CA CYS A 109 -8.06 7.38 0.51
C CYS A 109 -7.41 8.61 1.15
N VAL A 110 -6.80 8.44 2.33
CA VAL A 110 -6.30 9.58 3.13
C VAL A 110 -4.93 9.29 3.75
N GLY A 111 -4.16 10.33 4.06
CA GLY A 111 -2.83 10.22 4.66
C GLY A 111 -1.92 9.30 3.85
N GLY A 112 -1.33 8.29 4.50
CA GLY A 112 -0.53 7.26 3.85
C GLY A 112 -1.20 6.56 2.65
N GLY A 113 -2.53 6.43 2.65
CA GLY A 113 -3.26 5.91 1.50
C GLY A 113 -3.19 6.84 0.29
N LEU A 114 -3.34 8.15 0.51
CA LEU A 114 -3.22 9.16 -0.53
C LEU A 114 -1.77 9.29 -1.02
N GLU A 115 -0.80 9.18 -0.09
CA GLU A 115 0.63 9.19 -0.44
C GLU A 115 0.97 8.03 -1.39
N ILE A 116 0.52 6.80 -1.10
CA ILE A 116 0.69 5.66 -2.01
C ILE A 116 0.03 5.94 -3.37
N ALA A 117 -1.25 6.35 -3.37
CA ALA A 117 -2.00 6.58 -4.60
C ALA A 117 -1.39 7.69 -5.48
N ALA A 118 -0.77 8.70 -4.87
CA ALA A 118 -0.09 9.78 -5.56
C ALA A 118 1.19 9.33 -6.27
N LEU A 119 1.82 8.25 -5.80
CA LEU A 119 3.02 7.66 -6.41
C LEU A 119 2.70 6.71 -7.56
N CYS A 120 1.46 6.22 -7.67
CA CYS A 120 1.03 5.43 -8.82
C CYS A 120 1.00 6.28 -10.11
N ASP A 121 1.10 5.65 -11.28
CA ASP A 121 1.03 6.36 -12.56
C ASP A 121 -0.38 6.89 -12.83
N LEU A 122 -1.38 6.02 -12.62
CA LEU A 122 -2.79 6.34 -12.81
C LEU A 122 -3.59 6.09 -11.54
N ARG A 123 -4.65 6.88 -11.36
CA ARG A 123 -5.64 6.72 -10.27
C ARG A 123 -7.01 6.64 -10.91
N ILE A 124 -7.72 5.54 -10.65
CA ILE A 124 -9.10 5.34 -11.09
C ILE A 124 -9.98 5.32 -9.83
N CYS A 125 -10.87 6.29 -9.73
CA CYS A 125 -11.72 6.49 -8.56
C CYS A 125 -13.15 6.02 -8.83
N GLY A 126 -13.70 5.21 -7.91
CA GLY A 126 -15.13 4.93 -7.85
C GLY A 126 -15.96 6.16 -7.44
N SER A 127 -17.28 6.09 -7.58
CA SER A 127 -18.21 7.16 -7.20
C SER A 127 -18.26 7.44 -5.69
N SER A 128 -17.74 6.51 -4.87
CA SER A 128 -17.67 6.61 -3.42
C SER A 128 -16.35 7.22 -2.90
N SER A 129 -15.45 7.63 -3.80
CA SER A 129 -14.06 7.98 -3.51
C SER A 129 -13.78 9.48 -3.61
#